data_AF-A0A2N7NNC4-F1
#
_entry.id   AF-A0A2N7NNC4-F1
#
_cell.length_a   1.000
_cell.length_b   1.000
_cell.length_c   1.000
_cell.angle_alpha   90.00
_cell.angle_beta   90.00
_cell.angle_gamma   90.00
#
_symmetry.space_group_name_H-M   'P 1'
#
loop_
_entity.id
_entity.type
_entity.pdbx_description
1 polymer ?
#
loop_
_entity_poly.entity_id
_entity_poly.type
_entity_poly.pdbx_seq_one_letter_code
_entity_poly.pdbx_strand_id
1 'polypeptide(L)'
;MRLKVSKWALCSLATITVIFSNHCVAFTPAIQAALFNSSVRELNIIQQERLISYTESLYKTLNTKESTSLIGHQQLKVSSYMYLVNYWLSQSIEQILYERGEIISEDAIIAAGIDSDAYSIPLKYTGPLNLAFNKAKSGAKECLTSINPTYKKNYQDIYNTIVALFDSADSLKIGMPARAALLYLKSHFYLKLHVPNSTFTYVNNKCVSDINGLLTCADKWVERINPSKQHLNLVRRYMEDDINAMKVDRLTRNRLLNCNLTMYHFIQSGAVTEPLNDGQTVAASESLFNDMSGKLKRYASSTTWDAVFKDNQSIMNYLYNPEEFKSDVTLEPQTIGRSLLLNQMKAAAIRLSIVLNKDLKVNINITEGQK
;
A
#
# COMPACT_ATOMS: atom_id res chain seq x y z
N MET A 1 24.85 60.75 -2.20
CA MET A 1 24.32 60.69 -0.82
C MET A 1 24.04 59.24 -0.48
N ARG A 2 24.87 58.70 0.41
CA ARG A 2 24.71 57.56 1.33
C ARG A 2 23.72 56.43 0.97
N LEU A 3 24.32 55.25 0.79
CA LEU A 3 23.84 53.93 1.21
C LEU A 3 23.04 53.96 2.53
N LYS A 4 22.00 53.12 2.63
CA LYS A 4 21.76 52.29 3.82
C LYS A 4 21.19 50.91 3.44
N VAL A 5 22.04 49.92 3.61
CA VAL A 5 21.70 48.50 3.79
C VAL A 5 21.11 48.33 5.19
N SER A 6 20.13 47.43 5.36
CA SER A 6 20.06 46.63 6.58
C SER A 6 19.70 45.18 6.26
N LYS A 7 20.69 44.33 6.51
CA LYS A 7 20.63 42.88 6.60
C LYS A 7 19.91 42.50 7.91
N TRP A 8 19.04 41.49 7.79
CA TRP A 8 18.82 40.40 8.76
C TRP A 8 17.85 40.57 9.94
N ALA A 9 17.15 39.45 10.16
CA ALA A 9 16.42 38.97 11.33
C ALA A 9 14.95 39.40 11.47
N LEU A 10 13.97 38.52 11.69
CA LEU A 10 13.89 37.06 11.77
C LEU A 10 12.38 36.73 11.94
N CYS A 11 11.92 35.60 11.40
CA CYS A 11 10.60 34.97 11.66
C CYS A 11 9.37 35.80 11.23
N SER A 12 8.31 35.26 10.63
CA SER A 12 7.77 33.91 10.65
C SER A 12 6.60 33.93 9.68
N LEU A 13 6.60 33.00 8.71
CA LEU A 13 5.45 32.26 8.19
C LEU A 13 5.91 31.59 6.90
N ALA A 14 6.55 30.44 7.09
CA ALA A 14 6.64 29.42 6.08
C ALA A 14 5.21 29.06 5.65
N THR A 15 4.80 29.57 4.49
CA THR A 15 3.68 29.02 3.74
C THR A 15 4.16 28.84 2.30
N ILE A 16 5.19 28.02 2.13
CA ILE A 16 5.48 27.46 0.81
C ILE A 16 4.58 26.24 0.69
N THR A 17 3.51 26.47 -0.07
CA THR A 17 2.70 25.50 -0.80
C THR A 17 3.39 24.15 -0.95
N VAL A 18 2.95 23.19 -0.14
CA VAL A 18 3.07 21.76 -0.46
C VAL A 18 2.20 21.56 -1.69
N ILE A 19 2.84 21.44 -2.85
CA ILE A 19 2.18 20.95 -4.06
C ILE A 19 1.81 19.50 -3.75
N PHE A 20 0.53 19.27 -3.45
CA PHE A 20 -0.03 17.94 -3.27
C PHE A 20 0.24 17.12 -4.52
N SER A 21 1.07 16.09 -4.37
CA SER A 21 1.30 15.09 -5.38
C SER A 21 0.12 14.12 -5.39
N ASN A 22 -0.61 14.18 -6.50
CA ASN A 22 -1.51 13.17 -7.03
C ASN A 22 -1.12 11.73 -6.67
N HIS A 23 -1.86 11.12 -5.75
CA HIS A 23 -1.75 9.70 -5.43
C HIS A 23 -3.09 9.09 -5.19
N CYS A 24 -3.14 7.80 -5.51
CA CYS A 24 -4.21 6.93 -5.12
C CYS A 24 -3.82 6.23 -3.81
N VAL A 25 -4.14 6.79 -2.63
CA VAL A 25 -3.59 6.25 -1.34
C VAL A 25 -4.39 5.02 -0.90
N ALA A 26 -4.06 3.89 -1.52
CA ALA A 26 -4.57 2.56 -1.21
C ALA A 26 -3.97 2.01 0.12
N PHE A 27 -4.77 1.47 1.04
CA PHE A 27 -4.48 1.33 2.47
C PHE A 27 -3.79 2.56 3.06
N THR A 28 -4.48 3.28 3.92
CA THR A 28 -3.84 4.40 4.59
C THR A 28 -2.62 3.91 5.40
N PRO A 29 -1.61 4.76 5.63
CA PRO A 29 -0.40 4.33 6.32
C PRO A 29 -0.70 3.74 7.71
N ALA A 30 -1.78 4.17 8.37
CA ALA A 30 -2.23 3.60 9.63
C ALA A 30 -2.71 2.14 9.50
N ILE A 31 -3.46 1.82 8.44
CA ILE A 31 -3.89 0.43 8.16
C ILE A 31 -2.67 -0.43 7.78
N GLN A 32 -1.77 0.09 6.96
CA GLN A 32 -0.55 -0.63 6.60
C GLN A 32 0.34 -0.88 7.82
N ALA A 33 0.47 0.10 8.71
CA ALA A 33 1.17 -0.03 9.97
C ALA A 33 0.48 -1.06 10.89
N ALA A 34 -0.86 -1.09 10.95
CA ALA A 34 -1.59 -2.10 11.72
C ALA A 34 -1.32 -3.52 11.18
N LEU A 35 -1.41 -3.72 9.86
CA LEU A 35 -1.15 -5.02 9.20
C LEU A 35 0.31 -5.45 9.33
N PHE A 36 1.25 -4.52 9.19
CA PHE A 36 2.67 -4.77 9.39
C PHE A 36 2.95 -5.14 10.85
N ASN A 37 2.45 -4.34 11.80
CA ASN A 37 2.59 -4.63 13.23
C ASN A 37 2.01 -6.00 13.58
N SER A 38 0.87 -6.33 12.97
CA SER A 38 0.32 -7.67 13.08
C SER A 38 1.34 -8.71 12.56
N SER A 39 1.81 -8.57 11.33
CA SER A 39 2.78 -9.49 10.74
C SER A 39 4.02 -9.72 11.62
N VAL A 40 4.54 -8.66 12.26
CA VAL A 40 5.69 -8.73 13.18
C VAL A 40 5.39 -9.56 14.43
N ARG A 41 4.18 -9.50 15.00
CA ARG A 41 3.81 -10.27 16.20
C ARG A 41 3.87 -11.79 16.00
N GLU A 42 3.65 -12.28 14.78
CA GLU A 42 3.74 -13.72 14.46
C GLU A 42 5.18 -14.17 14.13
N LEU A 43 6.13 -13.24 14.04
CA LEU A 43 7.53 -13.59 13.89
C LEU A 43 8.05 -14.21 15.19
N ASN A 44 8.99 -15.16 15.07
CA ASN A 44 9.75 -15.61 16.24
C ASN A 44 10.62 -14.47 16.80
N ILE A 45 10.98 -14.57 18.07
CA ILE A 45 11.74 -13.53 18.81
C ILE A 45 13.02 -13.13 18.06
N ILE A 46 13.76 -14.11 17.53
CA ILE A 46 15.01 -13.86 16.79
C ILE A 46 14.76 -12.98 15.54
N GLN A 47 13.70 -13.26 14.78
CA GLN A 47 13.37 -12.43 13.62
C GLN A 47 12.87 -11.04 14.03
N GLN A 48 12.15 -10.91 15.15
CA GLN A 48 11.76 -9.60 15.67
C GLN A 48 13.00 -8.76 16.03
N GLU A 49 13.99 -9.34 16.70
CA GLU A 49 15.27 -8.67 17.02
C GLU A 49 16.04 -8.25 15.76
N ARG A 50 16.09 -9.12 14.76
CA ARG A 50 16.71 -8.81 13.46
C ARG A 50 16.02 -7.62 12.77
N LEU A 51 14.69 -7.57 12.81
CA LEU A 51 13.91 -6.46 12.27
C LEU A 51 14.16 -5.16 13.03
N ILE A 52 14.28 -5.21 14.37
CA ILE A 52 14.66 -4.06 15.19
C ILE A 52 16.04 -3.54 14.76
N SER A 53 17.02 -4.42 14.61
CA SER A 53 18.38 -4.05 14.17
C SER A 53 18.38 -3.37 12.79
N TYR A 54 17.62 -3.91 11.82
CA TYR A 54 17.42 -3.28 10.51
C TYR A 54 16.86 -1.86 10.63
N THR A 55 15.87 -1.70 11.49
CA THR A 55 15.19 -0.43 11.71
C THR A 55 16.11 0.61 12.37
N GLU A 56 16.95 0.19 13.33
CA GLU A 56 17.97 1.05 13.92
C GLU A 56 19.01 1.54 12.89
N SER A 57 19.39 0.67 11.94
CA SER A 57 20.30 1.05 10.86
C SER A 57 19.67 2.09 9.92
N LEU A 58 18.38 1.93 9.60
CA LEU A 58 17.64 2.87 8.76
C LEU A 58 17.49 4.23 9.44
N TYR A 59 17.16 4.26 10.74
CA TYR A 59 16.97 5.49 11.51
C TYR A 59 18.14 6.48 11.35
N LYS A 60 19.37 5.96 11.34
CA LYS A 60 20.60 6.76 11.23
C LYS A 60 20.80 7.42 9.86
N THR A 61 20.05 6.98 8.85
CA THR A 61 20.15 7.45 7.46
C THR A 61 18.95 8.26 7.01
N LEU A 62 17.97 8.49 7.89
CA LEU A 62 16.79 9.27 7.53
C LEU A 62 17.16 10.73 7.33
N ASN A 63 16.74 11.30 6.20
CA ASN A 63 16.85 12.75 6.01
C ASN A 63 15.84 13.50 6.89
N THR A 64 15.94 14.84 6.93
CA THR A 64 15.08 15.67 7.80
C THR A 64 13.59 15.51 7.50
N LYS A 65 13.21 15.33 6.23
CA LYS A 65 11.81 15.18 5.82
C LYS A 65 11.25 13.83 6.29
N GLU A 66 12.01 12.76 6.10
CA GLU A 66 11.66 11.42 6.57
C GLU A 66 11.55 11.39 8.11
N SER A 67 12.54 11.95 8.80
CA SER A 67 12.53 12.05 10.26
C SER A 67 11.29 12.81 10.77
N THR A 68 10.92 13.90 10.08
CA THR A 68 9.72 14.69 10.42
C THR A 68 8.43 13.91 10.17
N SER A 69 8.37 13.08 9.13
CA SER A 69 7.19 12.25 8.85
C SER A 69 6.95 11.13 9.89
N LEU A 70 7.93 10.84 10.74
CA LEU A 70 7.78 9.91 11.88
C LEU A 70 7.37 10.60 13.18
N ILE A 71 7.36 11.95 13.22
CA ILE A 71 6.97 12.69 14.42
C ILE A 71 5.49 12.44 14.69
N GLY A 72 5.17 11.99 15.91
CA GLY A 72 3.81 11.65 16.33
C GLY A 72 3.46 10.17 16.16
N HIS A 73 4.36 9.37 15.58
CA HIS A 73 4.18 7.93 15.33
C HIS A 73 5.12 7.03 16.15
N GLN A 74 5.81 7.59 17.16
CA GLN A 74 6.85 6.88 17.89
C GLN A 74 6.31 5.69 18.70
N GLN A 75 5.03 5.69 19.08
CA GLN A 75 4.45 4.59 19.85
C GLN A 75 4.33 3.31 19.00
N LEU A 76 4.32 3.42 17.67
CA LEU A 76 4.31 2.29 16.74
C LEU A 76 5.67 1.60 16.57
N LYS A 77 6.75 2.17 17.12
CA LYS A 77 8.11 1.61 17.08
C LYS A 77 8.51 1.26 15.64
N VAL A 78 8.83 0.00 15.36
CA VAL A 78 9.22 -0.52 14.05
C VAL A 78 8.13 -0.29 13.00
N SER A 79 6.85 -0.39 13.37
CA SER A 79 5.73 -0.20 12.43
C SER A 79 5.54 1.25 12.00
N SER A 80 6.16 2.22 12.70
CA SER A 80 6.12 3.65 12.32
C SER A 80 6.73 3.89 10.93
N TYR A 81 7.67 3.07 10.50
CA TYR A 81 8.35 3.21 9.20
C TYR A 81 7.43 2.93 8.01
N MET A 82 6.27 2.29 8.21
CA MET A 82 5.24 2.22 7.18
C MET A 82 4.69 3.60 6.78
N TYR A 83 4.80 4.61 7.66
CA TYR A 83 4.46 6.00 7.31
C TYR A 83 5.49 6.66 6.39
N LEU A 84 6.76 6.22 6.42
CA LEU A 84 7.78 6.69 5.47
C LEU A 84 7.49 6.27 4.04
N VAL A 85 6.82 5.13 3.86
CA VAL A 85 6.54 4.61 2.52
C VAL A 85 5.75 5.63 1.71
N ASN A 86 4.81 6.35 2.31
CA ASN A 86 4.07 7.41 1.60
C ASN A 86 4.98 8.54 1.09
N TYR A 87 6.00 8.90 1.86
CA TYR A 87 7.01 9.85 1.40
C TYR A 87 7.83 9.26 0.26
N TRP A 88 8.26 8.00 0.39
CA TRP A 88 9.01 7.28 -0.64
C TRP A 88 8.25 7.04 -1.93
N LEU A 89 6.92 6.97 -1.90
CA LEU A 89 6.12 6.87 -3.12
C LEU A 89 6.35 8.06 -4.06
N SER A 90 6.80 9.22 -3.56
CA SER A 90 7.14 10.36 -4.42
C SER A 90 8.48 10.20 -5.18
N GLN A 91 9.29 9.21 -4.81
CA GLN A 91 10.65 8.95 -5.31
C GLN A 91 10.72 7.62 -6.08
N SER A 92 11.83 7.39 -6.79
CA SER A 92 12.16 6.08 -7.38
C SER A 92 12.85 5.17 -6.36
N ILE A 93 12.93 3.86 -6.64
CA ILE A 93 13.71 2.95 -5.81
C ILE A 93 15.19 3.38 -5.82
N GLU A 94 15.70 3.76 -6.99
CA GLU A 94 17.04 4.34 -7.15
C GLU A 94 17.30 5.49 -6.18
N GLN A 95 16.43 6.52 -6.16
CA GLN A 95 16.62 7.66 -5.26
C GLN A 95 16.53 7.24 -3.80
N ILE A 96 15.63 6.31 -3.46
CA ILE A 96 15.51 5.80 -2.10
C ILE A 96 16.81 5.12 -1.67
N LEU A 97 17.42 4.30 -2.53
CA LEU A 97 18.72 3.67 -2.25
C LEU A 97 19.85 4.71 -2.17
N TYR A 98 19.85 5.70 -3.06
CA TYR A 98 20.83 6.79 -3.09
C TYR A 98 20.86 7.58 -1.76
N GLU A 99 19.70 7.91 -1.20
CA GLU A 99 19.61 8.59 0.10
C GLU A 99 20.21 7.77 1.26
N ARG A 100 20.45 6.46 1.06
CA ARG A 100 21.11 5.56 2.02
C ARG A 100 22.58 5.30 1.67
N GLY A 101 23.12 6.02 0.68
CA GLY A 101 24.51 5.93 0.26
C GLY A 101 24.79 4.88 -0.81
N GLU A 102 23.75 4.31 -1.44
CA GLU A 102 23.90 3.28 -2.46
C GLU A 102 23.84 3.87 -3.87
N ILE A 103 24.89 3.65 -4.66
CA ILE A 103 24.94 4.01 -6.07
C ILE A 103 25.16 2.74 -6.87
N ILE A 104 24.13 2.28 -7.58
CA ILE A 104 24.16 1.06 -8.38
C ILE A 104 24.09 1.47 -9.86
N SER A 105 25.06 1.04 -10.66
CA SER A 105 25.06 1.36 -12.09
C SER A 105 23.94 0.63 -12.82
N GLU A 106 23.46 1.22 -13.91
CA GLU A 106 22.44 0.61 -14.76
C GLU A 106 22.89 -0.76 -15.31
N ASP A 107 24.18 -0.90 -15.68
CA ASP A 107 24.75 -2.19 -16.11
C ASP A 107 24.64 -3.27 -15.03
N ALA A 108 24.83 -2.91 -13.75
CA ALA A 108 24.72 -3.85 -12.64
C ALA A 108 23.25 -4.23 -12.37
N ILE A 109 22.33 -3.28 -12.53
CA ILE A 109 20.88 -3.52 -12.46
C ILE A 109 20.44 -4.51 -13.54
N ILE A 110 20.85 -4.27 -14.80
CA ILE A 110 20.53 -5.16 -15.93
C ILE A 110 21.16 -6.54 -15.73
N ALA A 111 22.43 -6.60 -15.31
CA ALA A 111 23.13 -7.86 -15.06
C ALA A 111 22.48 -8.70 -13.94
N ALA A 112 21.87 -8.04 -12.95
CA ALA A 112 21.10 -8.69 -11.88
C ALA A 112 19.67 -9.10 -12.31
N GLY A 113 19.27 -8.85 -13.56
CA GLY A 113 17.93 -9.16 -14.06
C GLY A 113 16.84 -8.24 -13.49
N ILE A 114 17.22 -7.06 -13.00
CA ILE A 114 16.29 -6.07 -12.44
C ILE A 114 15.72 -5.21 -13.58
N ASP A 115 14.41 -4.99 -13.57
CA ASP A 115 13.73 -4.09 -14.51
C ASP A 115 14.17 -2.64 -14.22
N SER A 116 15.04 -2.09 -15.08
CA SER A 116 15.61 -0.75 -14.98
C SER A 116 14.53 0.35 -14.97
N ASP A 117 13.45 0.18 -15.75
CA ASP A 117 12.35 1.14 -15.77
C ASP A 117 11.61 1.15 -14.44
N ALA A 118 11.34 -0.03 -13.87
CA ALA A 118 10.68 -0.16 -12.57
C ALA A 118 11.56 0.34 -11.41
N TYR A 119 12.89 0.25 -11.55
CA TYR A 119 13.86 0.74 -10.58
C TYR A 119 13.96 2.29 -10.55
N SER A 120 13.96 2.91 -11.72
CA SER A 120 14.20 4.34 -11.92
C SER A 120 12.93 5.20 -11.92
N ILE A 121 11.76 4.60 -12.11
CA ILE A 121 10.50 5.36 -12.13
C ILE A 121 10.09 5.84 -10.72
N PRO A 122 9.63 7.09 -10.57
CA PRO A 122 8.98 7.49 -9.33
C PRO A 122 7.77 6.61 -9.04
N LEU A 123 7.73 6.04 -7.84
CA LEU A 123 6.74 5.04 -7.42
C LEU A 123 5.29 5.58 -7.46
N LYS A 124 5.09 6.90 -7.50
CA LYS A 124 3.81 7.57 -7.71
C LYS A 124 3.14 7.23 -9.03
N TYR A 125 3.91 6.79 -10.01
CA TYR A 125 3.41 6.39 -11.32
C TYR A 125 3.07 4.90 -11.39
N THR A 126 3.02 4.22 -10.24
CA THR A 126 2.72 2.79 -10.13
C THR A 126 1.28 2.57 -9.70
N GLY A 127 0.65 1.53 -10.22
CA GLY A 127 -0.78 1.28 -9.96
C GLY A 127 -1.21 -0.17 -10.04
N PRO A 128 -2.53 -0.43 -10.02
CA PRO A 128 -3.09 -1.77 -10.11
C PRO A 128 -2.75 -2.51 -11.41
N LEU A 129 -2.89 -3.84 -11.41
CA LEU A 129 -2.73 -4.66 -12.63
C LEU A 129 -3.83 -4.45 -13.68
N ASN A 130 -5.00 -3.97 -13.26
CA ASN A 130 -6.15 -3.70 -14.15
C ASN A 130 -6.68 -4.93 -14.90
N LEU A 131 -6.62 -6.12 -14.28
CA LEU A 131 -7.23 -7.32 -14.83
C LEU A 131 -8.76 -7.20 -14.79
N ALA A 132 -9.44 -7.53 -15.87
CA ALA A 132 -10.90 -7.51 -15.90
C ALA A 132 -11.47 -8.67 -15.06
N PHE A 133 -12.35 -8.38 -14.10
CA PHE A 133 -13.05 -9.46 -13.37
C PHE A 133 -14.35 -9.87 -14.05
N ASN A 134 -15.03 -8.95 -14.74
CA ASN A 134 -16.30 -9.20 -15.39
C ASN A 134 -16.08 -9.57 -16.86
N LYS A 135 -16.81 -10.59 -17.34
CA LYS A 135 -16.69 -11.16 -18.69
C LYS A 135 -17.24 -10.27 -19.81
N ALA A 136 -16.99 -8.97 -19.74
CA ALA A 136 -17.41 -8.02 -20.75
C ALA A 136 -16.76 -8.34 -22.09
N LYS A 137 -17.47 -8.08 -23.20
CA LYS A 137 -16.98 -8.35 -24.55
C LYS A 137 -16.94 -7.07 -25.38
N SER A 138 -15.84 -6.86 -26.09
CA SER A 138 -15.70 -5.85 -27.13
C SER A 138 -15.72 -6.56 -28.48
N GLY A 139 -16.88 -6.54 -29.13
CA GLY A 139 -17.16 -7.38 -30.30
C GLY A 139 -17.12 -8.87 -29.93
N ALA A 140 -16.28 -9.66 -30.62
CA ALA A 140 -16.14 -11.09 -30.39
C ALA A 140 -15.12 -11.47 -29.29
N LYS A 141 -14.36 -10.50 -28.74
CA LYS A 141 -13.27 -10.75 -27.79
C LYS A 141 -13.68 -10.37 -26.37
N GLU A 142 -13.35 -11.22 -25.40
CA GLU A 142 -13.48 -10.93 -23.97
C GLU A 142 -12.39 -9.94 -23.53
N CYS A 143 -12.77 -8.96 -22.71
CA CYS A 143 -11.83 -8.04 -22.11
C CYS A 143 -11.02 -8.77 -21.03
N LEU A 144 -9.70 -8.85 -21.18
CA LEU A 144 -8.80 -9.42 -20.16
C LEU A 144 -8.19 -8.34 -19.26
N THR A 145 -8.01 -7.14 -19.80
CA THR A 145 -7.44 -5.97 -19.10
C THR A 145 -8.20 -4.70 -19.51
N SER A 146 -8.08 -3.65 -18.70
CA SER A 146 -8.58 -2.33 -19.09
C SER A 146 -7.65 -1.64 -20.08
N ILE A 147 -8.23 -0.86 -21.00
CA ILE A 147 -7.47 -0.11 -22.03
C ILE A 147 -7.14 1.32 -21.62
N ASN A 148 -7.61 1.77 -20.46
CA ASN A 148 -7.40 3.11 -19.91
C ASN A 148 -6.55 3.14 -18.63
N PRO A 149 -5.43 2.39 -18.51
CA PRO A 149 -4.60 2.49 -17.31
C PRO A 149 -3.96 3.88 -17.25
N THR A 150 -3.95 4.49 -16.06
CA THR A 150 -3.34 5.80 -15.80
C THR A 150 -1.90 5.71 -15.30
N TYR A 151 -1.37 4.50 -15.15
CA TYR A 151 -0.11 4.20 -14.49
C TYR A 151 0.93 3.69 -15.50
N LYS A 152 2.21 3.92 -15.20
CA LYS A 152 3.34 3.53 -16.07
C LYS A 152 3.83 2.11 -15.78
N LYS A 153 3.75 1.67 -14.52
CA LYS A 153 4.10 0.31 -14.07
C LYS A 153 3.01 -0.19 -13.11
N ASN A 154 2.87 -1.50 -12.98
CA ASN A 154 1.94 -2.05 -12.01
C ASN A 154 2.64 -2.40 -10.67
N TYR A 155 1.87 -2.58 -9.60
CA TYR A 155 2.40 -2.90 -8.27
C TYR A 155 3.19 -4.22 -8.23
N GLN A 156 2.86 -5.19 -9.09
CA GLN A 156 3.57 -6.46 -9.16
C GLN A 156 4.94 -6.29 -9.80
N ASP A 157 5.08 -5.45 -10.83
CA ASP A 157 6.37 -5.11 -11.43
C ASP A 157 7.32 -4.56 -10.36
N ILE A 158 6.84 -3.60 -9.56
CA ILE A 158 7.62 -2.97 -8.50
C ILE A 158 7.97 -3.98 -7.39
N TYR A 159 7.00 -4.79 -6.96
CA TYR A 159 7.24 -5.84 -5.98
C TYR A 159 8.34 -6.81 -6.44
N ASN A 160 8.27 -7.26 -7.70
CA ASN A 160 9.25 -8.17 -8.29
C ASN A 160 10.64 -7.52 -8.40
N THR A 161 10.71 -6.24 -8.80
CA THR A 161 11.95 -5.45 -8.79
C THR A 161 12.59 -5.39 -7.40
N ILE A 162 11.79 -5.15 -6.36
CA ILE A 162 12.29 -5.12 -4.97
C ILE A 162 12.76 -6.51 -4.53
N VAL A 163 12.06 -7.59 -4.92
CA VAL A 163 12.50 -8.97 -4.66
C VAL A 163 13.84 -9.25 -5.32
N ALA A 164 14.02 -8.90 -6.59
CA ALA A 164 15.28 -9.08 -7.30
C ALA A 164 16.44 -8.28 -6.67
N LEU A 165 16.17 -7.06 -6.20
CA LEU A 165 17.13 -6.26 -5.43
C LEU A 165 17.52 -6.93 -4.11
N PHE A 166 16.56 -7.54 -3.40
CA PHE A 166 16.82 -8.30 -2.19
C PHE A 166 17.68 -9.53 -2.45
N ASP A 167 17.33 -10.31 -3.46
CA ASP A 167 18.03 -11.55 -3.82
C ASP A 167 19.46 -11.26 -4.33
N SER A 168 19.66 -10.07 -4.93
CA SER A 168 20.96 -9.62 -5.44
C SER A 168 21.74 -8.74 -4.46
N ALA A 169 21.23 -8.51 -3.25
CA ALA A 169 21.74 -7.47 -2.35
C ALA A 169 23.22 -7.62 -1.99
N ASP A 170 23.71 -8.86 -1.84
CA ASP A 170 25.13 -9.11 -1.55
C ASP A 170 26.02 -8.83 -2.77
N SER A 171 25.59 -9.26 -3.97
CA SER A 171 26.33 -9.01 -5.21
C SER A 171 26.39 -7.52 -5.58
N LEU A 172 25.30 -6.80 -5.31
CA LEU A 172 25.16 -5.37 -5.51
C LEU A 172 25.71 -4.55 -4.34
N LYS A 173 26.23 -5.19 -3.29
CA LYS A 173 26.79 -4.57 -2.09
C LYS A 173 25.83 -3.61 -1.35
N ILE A 174 24.53 -3.86 -1.44
CA ILE A 174 23.51 -3.03 -0.79
C ILE A 174 23.65 -3.14 0.72
N GLY A 175 23.88 -2.03 1.41
CA GLY A 175 24.04 -1.95 2.86
C GLY A 175 22.75 -2.16 3.66
N MET A 176 22.89 -2.39 4.97
CA MET A 176 21.75 -2.67 5.86
C MET A 176 20.67 -1.57 5.86
N PRO A 177 20.97 -0.26 5.91
CA PRO A 177 19.94 0.78 5.89
C PRO A 177 19.09 0.74 4.61
N ALA A 178 19.73 0.50 3.47
CA ALA A 178 19.07 0.36 2.19
C ALA A 178 18.21 -0.91 2.10
N ARG A 179 18.72 -2.06 2.57
CA ARG A 179 17.93 -3.29 2.70
C ARG A 179 16.71 -3.11 3.61
N ALA A 180 16.84 -2.34 4.69
CA ALA A 180 15.73 -2.02 5.57
C ALA A 180 14.66 -1.18 4.85
N ALA A 181 15.05 -0.14 4.10
CA ALA A 181 14.10 0.62 3.29
C ALA A 181 13.39 -0.27 2.25
N LEU A 182 14.14 -1.14 1.56
CA LEU A 182 13.56 -2.13 0.64
C LEU A 182 12.57 -3.07 1.35
N LEU A 183 12.82 -3.48 2.60
CA LEU A 183 11.93 -4.36 3.35
C LEU A 183 10.54 -3.74 3.55
N TYR A 184 10.51 -2.46 3.91
CA TYR A 184 9.27 -1.72 4.11
C TYR A 184 8.54 -1.47 2.78
N LEU A 185 9.27 -1.13 1.71
CA LEU A 185 8.68 -1.04 0.36
C LEU A 185 8.13 -2.39 -0.13
N LYS A 186 8.88 -3.48 0.06
CA LYS A 186 8.45 -4.84 -0.26
C LYS A 186 7.17 -5.17 0.47
N SER A 187 7.12 -4.90 1.78
CA SER A 187 5.95 -5.13 2.63
C SER A 187 4.75 -4.30 2.16
N HIS A 188 4.96 -3.04 1.78
CA HIS A 188 3.93 -2.18 1.22
C HIS A 188 3.31 -2.75 -0.05
N PHE A 189 4.13 -3.01 -1.08
CA PHE A 189 3.61 -3.53 -2.35
C PHE A 189 3.04 -4.95 -2.20
N TYR A 190 3.60 -5.76 -1.31
CA TYR A 190 3.03 -7.05 -0.96
C TYR A 190 1.60 -6.94 -0.42
N LEU A 191 1.39 -6.07 0.57
CA LEU A 191 0.06 -5.82 1.11
C LEU A 191 -0.86 -5.25 0.03
N LYS A 192 -0.41 -4.29 -0.79
CA LYS A 192 -1.21 -3.72 -1.89
C LYS A 192 -1.76 -4.78 -2.83
N LEU A 193 -0.94 -5.76 -3.23
CA LEU A 193 -1.36 -6.85 -4.12
C LEU A 193 -2.41 -7.78 -3.51
N HIS A 194 -2.56 -7.77 -2.18
CA HIS A 194 -3.62 -8.49 -1.48
C HIS A 194 -4.96 -7.73 -1.49
N VAL A 195 -5.00 -6.49 -1.95
CA VAL A 195 -6.26 -5.76 -2.07
C VAL A 195 -6.95 -6.13 -3.37
N PRO A 196 -8.25 -6.50 -3.34
CA PRO A 196 -8.98 -6.92 -4.52
C PRO A 196 -8.86 -5.96 -5.71
N ASN A 197 -9.05 -4.66 -5.48
CA ASN A 197 -9.03 -3.67 -6.54
C ASN A 197 -7.61 -3.23 -6.97
N SER A 198 -6.55 -3.69 -6.29
CA SER A 198 -5.16 -3.51 -6.77
C SER A 198 -4.79 -4.50 -7.88
N THR A 199 -5.63 -5.50 -8.13
CA THR A 199 -5.38 -6.54 -9.14
C THR A 199 -6.46 -6.54 -10.20
N PHE A 200 -7.73 -6.52 -9.79
CA PHE A 200 -8.87 -6.58 -10.69
C PHE A 200 -9.66 -5.26 -10.75
N THR A 201 -10.37 -5.05 -11.88
CA THR A 201 -11.23 -3.90 -12.13
C THR A 201 -12.47 -4.29 -12.91
N TYR A 202 -13.55 -3.54 -12.72
CA TYR A 202 -14.73 -3.64 -13.58
C TYR A 202 -14.41 -3.00 -14.93
N VAL A 203 -14.89 -3.57 -16.02
CA VAL A 203 -14.78 -3.01 -17.38
C VAL A 203 -16.12 -3.06 -18.11
N ASN A 204 -16.39 -2.09 -18.97
CA ASN A 204 -17.58 -2.15 -19.84
C ASN A 204 -17.30 -2.94 -21.14
N ASN A 205 -18.30 -3.04 -22.03
CA ASN A 205 -18.18 -3.68 -23.35
C ASN A 205 -17.23 -2.96 -24.34
N LYS A 206 -16.55 -1.89 -23.90
CA LYS A 206 -15.45 -1.24 -24.62
C LYS A 206 -14.10 -1.46 -23.94
N CYS A 207 -14.03 -2.38 -22.96
CA CYS A 207 -12.88 -2.64 -22.09
C CYS A 207 -12.37 -1.41 -21.32
N VAL A 208 -13.22 -0.40 -21.13
CA VAL A 208 -12.90 0.78 -20.32
C VAL A 208 -13.29 0.49 -18.88
N SER A 209 -12.36 0.66 -17.95
CA SER A 209 -12.60 0.48 -16.52
C SER A 209 -13.05 1.74 -15.81
N ASP A 210 -13.67 1.53 -14.64
CA ASP A 210 -13.95 2.59 -13.65
C ASP A 210 -12.72 2.94 -12.78
N ILE A 211 -11.52 2.58 -13.28
CA ILE A 211 -10.22 2.77 -12.65
C ILE A 211 -10.21 2.18 -11.23
N ASN A 212 -10.45 0.86 -11.14
CA ASN A 212 -10.37 0.09 -9.90
C ASN A 212 -11.37 0.57 -8.82
N GLY A 213 -12.51 1.12 -9.24
CA GLY A 213 -13.55 1.63 -8.35
C GLY A 213 -13.44 3.09 -7.95
N LEU A 214 -12.55 3.88 -8.55
CA LEU A 214 -12.45 5.32 -8.28
C LEU A 214 -13.62 6.11 -8.86
N LEU A 215 -14.23 5.61 -9.95
CA LEU A 215 -15.36 6.29 -10.60
C LEU A 215 -16.74 5.82 -10.10
N THR A 216 -16.76 4.96 -9.07
CA THR A 216 -17.95 4.31 -8.53
C THR A 216 -18.13 4.68 -7.05
N CYS A 217 -19.30 5.17 -6.62
CA CYS A 217 -19.56 5.46 -5.20
C CYS A 217 -19.82 4.17 -4.41
N ALA A 218 -19.41 4.17 -3.13
CA ALA A 218 -19.67 3.12 -2.15
C ALA A 218 -20.77 3.52 -1.13
N ASP A 219 -21.58 4.53 -1.41
CA ASP A 219 -22.49 5.14 -0.43
C ASP A 219 -23.41 4.13 0.26
N LYS A 220 -23.98 3.19 -0.49
CA LYS A 220 -24.82 2.10 0.05
C LYS A 220 -24.08 1.20 1.04
N TRP A 221 -22.78 1.01 0.84
CA TRP A 221 -21.94 0.24 1.76
C TRP A 221 -21.62 1.07 3.01
N VAL A 222 -21.33 2.37 2.83
CA VAL A 222 -21.01 3.31 3.91
C VAL A 222 -22.18 3.51 4.87
N GLU A 223 -23.39 3.74 4.35
CA GLU A 223 -24.61 3.94 5.15
C GLU A 223 -24.86 2.78 6.14
N ARG A 224 -24.52 1.56 5.74
CA ARG A 224 -24.76 0.34 6.52
C ARG A 224 -23.70 0.09 7.59
N ILE A 225 -22.47 0.54 7.37
CA ILE A 225 -21.39 0.41 8.36
C ILE A 225 -21.31 1.60 9.33
N ASN A 226 -21.92 2.73 8.97
CA ASN A 226 -22.03 3.96 9.77
C ASN A 226 -20.70 4.40 10.43
N PRO A 227 -19.68 4.78 9.64
CA PRO A 227 -18.38 5.15 10.18
C PRO A 227 -18.41 6.54 10.82
N SER A 228 -17.43 6.84 11.68
CA SER A 228 -17.36 8.14 12.36
C SER A 228 -17.14 9.30 11.38
N LYS A 229 -17.61 10.50 11.75
CA LYS A 229 -17.44 11.72 10.93
C LYS A 229 -15.95 12.08 10.72
N GLN A 230 -15.12 11.85 11.73
CA GLN A 230 -13.68 12.07 11.63
C GLN A 230 -13.04 11.15 10.58
N HIS A 231 -13.46 9.89 10.55
CA HIS A 231 -13.00 8.93 9.55
C HIS A 231 -13.42 9.34 8.13
N LEU A 232 -14.71 9.66 7.93
CA LEU A 232 -15.19 10.11 6.63
C LEU A 232 -14.44 11.35 6.12
N ASN A 233 -14.12 12.29 7.01
CA ASN A 233 -13.34 13.47 6.65
C ASN A 233 -11.90 13.13 6.25
N LEU A 234 -11.25 12.19 6.94
CA LEU A 234 -9.89 11.77 6.61
C LEU A 234 -9.85 11.06 5.25
N VAL A 235 -10.71 10.07 5.04
CA VAL A 235 -10.76 9.32 3.77
C VAL A 235 -11.20 10.22 2.62
N ARG A 236 -12.08 11.20 2.86
CA ARG A 236 -12.43 12.20 1.84
C ARG A 236 -11.24 13.04 1.38
N ARG A 237 -10.28 13.35 2.24
CA ARG A 237 -9.05 14.04 1.82
C ARG A 237 -8.23 13.19 0.85
N TYR A 238 -8.03 11.91 1.18
CA TYR A 238 -7.38 10.98 0.25
C TYR A 238 -8.17 10.89 -1.07
N MET A 239 -9.48 10.73 -0.99
CA MET A 239 -10.36 10.69 -2.15
C MET A 239 -10.28 11.95 -3.02
N GLU A 240 -10.20 13.13 -2.41
CA GLU A 240 -10.03 14.40 -3.13
C GLU A 240 -8.69 14.44 -3.86
N ASP A 241 -7.59 14.06 -3.20
CA ASP A 241 -6.25 13.99 -3.80
C ASP A 241 -6.22 13.01 -4.98
N ASP A 242 -6.78 11.82 -4.77
CA ASP A 242 -6.98 10.77 -5.75
C ASP A 242 -7.77 11.28 -6.98
N ILE A 243 -8.95 11.87 -6.78
CA ILE A 243 -9.83 12.37 -7.87
C ILE A 243 -9.16 13.54 -8.61
N ASN A 244 -8.47 14.42 -7.89
CA ASN A 244 -7.77 15.56 -8.48
C ASN A 244 -6.67 15.11 -9.44
N ALA A 245 -6.07 13.95 -9.17
CA ALA A 245 -5.02 13.34 -9.99
C ALA A 245 -5.49 12.80 -11.34
N MET A 246 -6.70 12.24 -11.42
CA MET A 246 -7.12 11.39 -12.54
C MET A 246 -7.42 12.13 -13.83
N LYS A 247 -7.39 13.47 -13.82
CA LYS A 247 -7.77 14.32 -14.98
C LYS A 247 -9.16 13.98 -15.56
N VAL A 248 -10.10 13.54 -14.72
CA VAL A 248 -11.50 13.34 -15.11
C VAL A 248 -12.20 14.67 -15.39
N ASP A 249 -13.25 14.65 -16.21
CA ASP A 249 -14.01 15.85 -16.53
C ASP A 249 -14.70 16.46 -15.29
N ARG A 250 -15.06 17.74 -15.37
CA ARG A 250 -15.62 18.49 -14.25
C ARG A 250 -16.94 17.91 -13.73
N LEU A 251 -17.79 17.37 -14.60
CA LEU A 251 -19.08 16.79 -14.20
C LEU A 251 -18.85 15.50 -13.40
N THR A 252 -17.99 14.62 -13.92
CA THR A 252 -17.60 13.39 -13.22
C THR A 252 -16.93 13.71 -11.89
N ARG A 253 -15.97 14.66 -11.86
CA ARG A 253 -15.32 15.12 -10.62
C ARG A 253 -16.35 15.56 -9.58
N ASN A 254 -17.27 16.46 -9.96
CA ASN A 254 -18.30 16.96 -9.04
C ASN A 254 -19.20 15.83 -8.52
N ARG A 255 -19.55 14.85 -9.37
CA ARG A 255 -20.31 13.68 -8.95
C ARG A 255 -19.55 12.85 -7.91
N LEU A 256 -18.25 12.62 -8.13
CA LEU A 256 -17.41 11.83 -7.23
C LEU A 256 -17.17 12.53 -5.89
N LEU A 257 -17.01 13.86 -5.89
CA LEU A 257 -16.91 14.65 -4.67
C LEU A 257 -18.20 14.64 -3.83
N ASN A 258 -19.35 14.33 -4.45
CA ASN A 258 -20.61 14.14 -3.74
C ASN A 258 -20.79 12.74 -3.16
N CYS A 259 -19.95 11.75 -3.52
CA CYS A 259 -19.98 10.45 -2.84
C CYS A 259 -19.57 10.63 -1.36
N ASN A 260 -20.09 9.80 -0.47
CA ASN A 260 -19.52 9.62 0.87
C ASN A 260 -18.12 9.02 0.76
N LEU A 261 -17.95 8.04 -0.14
CA LEU A 261 -16.69 7.37 -0.44
C LEU A 261 -16.77 6.73 -1.83
N THR A 262 -15.64 6.61 -2.54
CA THR A 262 -15.57 5.73 -3.73
C THR A 262 -15.41 4.27 -3.33
N MET A 263 -15.76 3.34 -4.22
CA MET A 263 -15.50 1.91 -4.06
C MET A 263 -14.02 1.62 -3.87
N TYR A 264 -13.14 2.37 -4.55
CA TYR A 264 -11.70 2.23 -4.38
C TYR A 264 -11.27 2.38 -2.91
N HIS A 265 -11.62 3.51 -2.31
CA HIS A 265 -11.28 3.82 -0.92
C HIS A 265 -11.94 2.86 0.07
N PHE A 266 -13.15 2.37 -0.23
CA PHE A 266 -13.89 1.44 0.63
C PHE A 266 -13.19 0.08 0.69
N ILE A 267 -12.76 -0.44 -0.46
CA ILE A 267 -12.03 -1.71 -0.56
C ILE A 267 -10.66 -1.58 0.09
N GLN A 268 -9.98 -0.48 -0.18
CA GLN A 268 -8.62 -0.19 0.31
C GLN A 268 -8.56 0.04 1.82
N SER A 269 -9.67 0.47 2.45
CA SER A 269 -9.77 0.54 3.92
C SER A 269 -10.29 -0.75 4.55
N GLY A 270 -10.52 -1.80 3.75
CA GLY A 270 -11.09 -3.06 4.20
C GLY A 270 -12.52 -2.94 4.71
N ALA A 271 -13.27 -1.95 4.20
CA ALA A 271 -14.61 -1.61 4.67
C ALA A 271 -14.67 -1.24 6.18
N VAL A 272 -13.59 -0.69 6.74
CA VAL A 272 -13.47 -0.40 8.18
C VAL A 272 -12.99 1.03 8.46
N THR A 273 -13.39 1.51 9.64
CA THR A 273 -12.84 2.69 10.33
C THR A 273 -11.33 2.57 10.47
N GLU A 274 -10.61 3.26 9.60
CA GLU A 274 -9.18 3.50 9.69
C GLU A 274 -8.77 3.92 11.12
N PRO A 275 -7.73 3.31 11.72
CA PRO A 275 -7.19 3.80 12.98
C PRO A 275 -6.60 5.20 12.76
N LEU A 276 -6.98 6.15 13.61
CA LEU A 276 -6.67 7.58 13.43
C LEU A 276 -5.46 8.04 14.26
N ASN A 277 -5.01 7.20 15.19
CA ASN A 277 -3.83 7.43 16.00
C ASN A 277 -3.07 6.12 16.28
N ASP A 278 -1.87 6.25 16.84
CA ASP A 278 -1.01 5.11 17.16
C ASP A 278 -1.68 4.09 18.08
N GLY A 279 -2.36 4.55 19.15
CA GLY A 279 -3.05 3.65 20.08
C GLY A 279 -4.14 2.82 19.40
N GLN A 280 -4.91 3.43 18.49
CA GLN A 280 -5.90 2.73 17.68
C GLN A 280 -5.25 1.78 16.68
N THR A 281 -4.09 2.13 16.13
CA THR A 281 -3.33 1.26 15.22
C THR A 281 -2.84 0.01 15.95
N VAL A 282 -2.33 0.18 17.18
CA VAL A 282 -1.95 -0.94 18.06
C VAL A 282 -3.17 -1.81 18.37
N ALA A 283 -4.27 -1.23 18.85
CA ALA A 283 -5.49 -1.98 19.17
C ALA A 283 -6.06 -2.73 17.95
N ALA A 284 -6.05 -2.10 16.77
CA ALA A 284 -6.47 -2.73 15.53
C ALA A 284 -5.57 -3.92 15.18
N SER A 285 -4.24 -3.76 15.31
CA SER A 285 -3.29 -4.86 15.09
C SER A 285 -3.47 -6.03 16.07
N GLU A 286 -3.96 -5.75 17.27
CA GLU A 286 -4.28 -6.76 18.29
C GLU A 286 -5.56 -7.51 17.95
N SER A 287 -6.64 -6.81 17.61
CA SER A 287 -7.91 -7.41 17.19
C SER A 287 -7.77 -8.26 15.94
N LEU A 288 -6.94 -7.84 14.97
CA LEU A 288 -6.68 -8.63 13.77
C LEU A 288 -6.22 -10.06 14.08
N PHE A 289 -5.51 -10.28 15.20
CA PHE A 289 -5.07 -11.61 15.62
C PHE A 289 -5.94 -12.32 16.63
N ASN A 290 -6.41 -11.61 17.65
CA ASN A 290 -7.21 -12.25 18.70
C ASN A 290 -8.48 -12.87 18.11
N ASP A 291 -8.99 -12.29 17.02
CA ASP A 291 -10.19 -12.75 16.31
C ASP A 291 -9.88 -13.61 15.08
N MET A 292 -8.72 -14.29 15.04
CA MET A 292 -8.29 -15.06 13.88
C MET A 292 -8.54 -16.56 14.06
N SER A 293 -9.44 -17.11 13.24
CA SER A 293 -9.72 -18.56 13.29
C SER A 293 -8.52 -19.40 12.84
N GLY A 294 -8.31 -20.57 13.45
CA GLY A 294 -7.30 -21.52 13.02
C GLY A 294 -7.51 -22.03 11.57
N LYS A 295 -8.72 -21.93 11.03
CA LYS A 295 -9.01 -22.19 9.61
C LYS A 295 -8.38 -21.10 8.73
N LEU A 296 -8.55 -19.83 9.08
CA LEU A 296 -7.99 -18.71 8.35
C LEU A 296 -6.45 -18.71 8.39
N LYS A 297 -5.84 -19.04 9.54
CA LYS A 297 -4.38 -19.21 9.64
C LYS A 297 -3.86 -20.27 8.67
N ARG A 298 -4.44 -21.49 8.70
CA ARG A 298 -4.05 -22.57 7.78
C ARG A 298 -4.24 -22.21 6.31
N TYR A 299 -5.35 -21.56 5.98
CA TYR A 299 -5.61 -21.08 4.64
C TYR A 299 -4.52 -20.12 4.18
N ALA A 300 -4.27 -19.06 4.95
CA ALA A 300 -3.31 -18.03 4.61
C ALA A 300 -1.89 -18.58 4.46
N SER A 301 -1.44 -19.48 5.35
CA SER A 301 -0.09 -20.05 5.30
C SER A 301 0.22 -20.92 4.09
N SER A 302 -0.80 -21.41 3.38
CA SER A 302 -0.65 -22.28 2.21
C SER A 302 -1.07 -21.60 0.90
N THR A 303 -1.44 -20.33 0.94
CA THR A 303 -1.96 -19.62 -0.23
C THR A 303 -0.84 -19.25 -1.22
N THR A 304 -1.03 -19.59 -2.50
CA THR A 304 -0.18 -19.13 -3.61
C THR A 304 -0.66 -17.79 -4.20
N TRP A 305 0.16 -17.11 -5.00
CA TRP A 305 -0.28 -15.89 -5.71
C TRP A 305 -1.51 -16.12 -6.59
N ASP A 306 -1.60 -17.26 -7.28
CA ASP A 306 -2.79 -17.61 -8.07
C ASP A 306 -4.06 -17.68 -7.23
N ALA A 307 -3.97 -18.23 -6.02
CA ALA A 307 -5.09 -18.26 -5.09
C ALA A 307 -5.44 -16.86 -4.57
N VAL A 308 -4.43 -16.01 -4.26
CA VAL A 308 -4.66 -14.60 -3.92
C VAL A 308 -5.39 -13.86 -5.04
N PHE A 309 -5.01 -14.08 -6.30
CA PHE A 309 -5.66 -13.43 -7.44
C PHE A 309 -7.09 -13.95 -7.65
N LYS A 310 -7.34 -15.25 -7.47
CA LYS A 310 -8.70 -15.80 -7.51
C LYS A 310 -9.60 -15.23 -6.41
N ASP A 311 -9.07 -15.09 -5.19
CA ASP A 311 -9.80 -14.44 -4.09
C ASP A 311 -10.12 -12.99 -4.43
N ASN A 312 -9.13 -12.23 -4.89
CA ASN A 312 -9.30 -10.84 -5.27
C ASN A 312 -10.36 -10.67 -6.37
N GLN A 313 -10.33 -11.52 -7.41
CA GLN A 313 -11.35 -11.53 -8.46
C GLN A 313 -12.74 -11.83 -7.90
N SER A 314 -12.85 -12.83 -7.03
CA SER A 314 -14.12 -13.25 -6.43
C SER A 314 -14.71 -12.17 -5.54
N ILE A 315 -13.88 -11.50 -4.73
CA ILE A 315 -14.30 -10.37 -3.89
C ILE A 315 -14.74 -9.19 -4.76
N MET A 316 -13.98 -8.84 -5.81
CA MET A 316 -14.40 -7.77 -6.73
C MET A 316 -15.74 -8.09 -7.40
N ASN A 317 -15.94 -9.32 -7.87
CA ASN A 317 -17.21 -9.72 -8.46
C ASN A 317 -18.36 -9.61 -7.45
N TYR A 318 -18.14 -10.04 -6.21
CA TYR A 318 -19.11 -9.93 -5.13
C TYR A 318 -19.51 -8.48 -4.83
N LEU A 319 -18.54 -7.55 -4.76
CA LEU A 319 -18.81 -6.16 -4.40
C LEU A 319 -19.57 -5.40 -5.50
N TYR A 320 -19.35 -5.74 -6.77
CA TYR A 320 -20.02 -5.09 -7.91
C TYR A 320 -21.33 -5.77 -8.28
N ASN A 321 -21.44 -7.08 -8.10
CA ASN A 321 -22.62 -7.88 -8.47
C ASN A 321 -23.15 -8.71 -7.29
N PRO A 322 -23.45 -8.11 -6.11
CA PRO A 322 -23.82 -8.87 -4.91
C PRO A 322 -25.09 -9.73 -5.10
N GLU A 323 -25.96 -9.34 -6.03
CA GLU A 323 -27.20 -10.06 -6.33
C GLU A 323 -26.98 -11.43 -7.00
N GLU A 324 -25.82 -11.64 -7.63
CA GLU A 324 -25.44 -12.93 -8.22
C GLU A 324 -25.04 -13.96 -7.15
N PHE A 325 -24.81 -13.51 -5.91
CA PHE A 325 -24.34 -14.33 -4.78
C PHE A 325 -25.41 -14.55 -3.73
N LYS A 326 -26.70 -14.44 -4.10
CA LYS A 326 -27.82 -14.70 -3.18
C LYS A 326 -27.66 -16.07 -2.54
N SER A 327 -27.43 -16.07 -1.24
CA SER A 327 -27.51 -17.27 -0.40
C SER A 327 -28.91 -17.39 0.18
N ASP A 328 -29.34 -18.61 0.53
CA ASP A 328 -30.57 -18.86 1.29
C ASP A 328 -30.52 -18.22 2.71
N VAL A 329 -29.37 -17.66 3.11
CA VAL A 329 -29.18 -16.96 4.39
C VAL A 329 -29.56 -15.48 4.25
N THR A 330 -30.37 -15.00 5.18
CA THR A 330 -30.90 -13.62 5.29
C THR A 330 -29.85 -12.54 5.62
N LEU A 331 -28.57 -12.79 5.38
CA LEU A 331 -27.52 -11.80 5.66
C LEU A 331 -27.46 -10.74 4.55
N GLU A 332 -27.50 -9.46 4.95
CA GLU A 332 -27.33 -8.35 4.02
C GLU A 332 -25.97 -8.46 3.30
N PRO A 333 -25.92 -8.30 1.97
CA PRO A 333 -24.68 -8.44 1.21
C PRO A 333 -23.53 -7.56 1.70
N GLN A 334 -23.87 -6.42 2.31
CA GLN A 334 -22.95 -5.46 2.90
C GLN A 334 -22.16 -6.04 4.07
N THR A 335 -22.82 -6.82 4.93
CA THR A 335 -22.21 -7.48 6.09
C THR A 335 -21.18 -8.53 5.66
N ILE A 336 -21.53 -9.29 4.63
CA ILE A 336 -20.66 -10.32 4.05
C ILE A 336 -19.46 -9.67 3.36
N GLY A 337 -19.67 -8.63 2.54
CA GLY A 337 -18.57 -7.96 1.83
C GLY A 337 -17.54 -7.33 2.77
N ARG A 338 -17.98 -6.73 3.89
CA ARG A 338 -17.05 -6.26 4.93
C ARG A 338 -16.24 -7.41 5.53
N SER A 339 -16.89 -8.54 5.82
CA SER A 339 -16.25 -9.72 6.39
C SER A 339 -15.21 -10.32 5.43
N LEU A 340 -15.51 -10.34 4.13
CA LEU A 340 -14.58 -10.77 3.08
C LEU A 340 -13.32 -9.90 3.05
N LEU A 341 -13.49 -8.57 3.03
CA LEU A 341 -12.37 -7.63 3.01
C LEU A 341 -11.50 -7.73 4.26
N LEU A 342 -12.12 -7.84 5.45
CA LEU A 342 -11.39 -8.03 6.70
C LEU A 342 -10.63 -9.35 6.76
N ASN A 343 -11.24 -10.44 6.29
CA ASN A 343 -10.56 -11.74 6.22
C ASN A 343 -9.39 -11.71 5.25
N GLN A 344 -9.52 -10.98 4.13
CA GLN A 344 -8.43 -10.80 3.18
C GLN A 344 -7.26 -10.00 3.80
N MET A 345 -7.54 -8.94 4.54
CA MET A 345 -6.53 -8.19 5.32
C MET A 345 -5.82 -9.07 6.35
N LYS A 346 -6.59 -9.84 7.14
CA LYS A 346 -6.05 -10.79 8.12
C LYS A 346 -5.15 -11.83 7.46
N ALA A 347 -5.59 -12.40 6.34
CA ALA A 347 -4.79 -13.36 5.57
C ALA A 347 -3.51 -12.72 5.01
N ALA A 348 -3.58 -11.49 4.51
CA ALA A 348 -2.42 -10.74 4.02
C ALA A 348 -1.36 -10.53 5.11
N ALA A 349 -1.76 -10.20 6.34
CA ALA A 349 -0.83 -10.05 7.47
C ALA A 349 -0.11 -11.37 7.83
N ILE A 350 -0.82 -12.50 7.81
CA ILE A 350 -0.21 -13.81 8.06
C ILE A 350 0.77 -14.17 6.93
N ARG A 351 0.39 -13.92 5.68
CA ARG A 351 1.26 -14.21 4.54
C ARG A 351 2.49 -13.30 4.57
N LEU A 352 2.33 -12.03 4.95
CA LEU A 352 3.45 -11.11 5.14
C LEU A 352 4.38 -11.57 6.26
N SER A 353 3.89 -12.11 7.37
CA SER A 353 4.77 -12.64 8.43
C SER A 353 5.65 -13.79 7.93
N ILE A 354 5.13 -14.64 7.04
CA ILE A 354 5.90 -15.71 6.39
C ILE A 354 7.00 -15.13 5.48
N VAL A 355 6.66 -14.12 4.68
CA VAL A 355 7.61 -13.44 3.80
C VAL A 355 8.71 -12.75 4.62
N LEU A 356 8.32 -11.99 5.65
CA LEU A 356 9.26 -11.32 6.57
C LEU A 356 10.16 -12.34 7.27
N ASN A 357 9.62 -13.46 7.75
CA ASN A 357 10.42 -14.51 8.39
C ASN A 357 11.48 -15.09 7.44
N LYS A 358 11.14 -15.28 6.16
CA LYS A 358 12.11 -15.71 5.14
C LYS A 358 13.17 -14.62 4.90
N ASP A 359 12.74 -13.38 4.66
CA ASP A 359 13.62 -12.27 4.32
C ASP A 359 14.62 -11.96 5.43
N LEU A 360 14.16 -11.94 6.68
CA LEU A 360 14.98 -11.70 7.86
C LEU A 360 15.91 -12.90 8.15
N LYS A 361 15.52 -14.13 7.76
CA LYS A 361 16.37 -15.31 7.90
C LYS A 361 17.55 -15.29 6.94
N VAL A 362 17.29 -15.02 5.66
CA VAL A 362 18.26 -15.13 4.56
C VAL A 362 19.22 -13.94 4.54
N ASN A 363 18.71 -12.73 4.76
CA ASN A 363 19.47 -11.51 4.51
C ASN A 363 20.18 -10.96 5.74
N ILE A 364 20.00 -11.60 6.90
CA ILE A 364 20.52 -11.17 8.20
C ILE A 364 21.30 -12.32 8.82
N ASN A 365 22.44 -12.64 8.21
CA ASN A 365 23.51 -13.23 8.99
C ASN A 365 24.06 -12.10 9.87
N ILE A 366 23.51 -11.97 11.07
CA ILE A 366 24.26 -11.35 12.15
C ILE A 366 25.51 -12.21 12.24
N THR A 367 26.65 -11.66 11.83
CA THR A 367 27.96 -12.20 12.19
C THR A 367 27.94 -12.35 13.70
N GLU A 368 27.71 -13.57 14.17
CA GLU A 368 28.05 -14.01 15.51
C GLU A 368 29.56 -13.80 15.66
N GLY A 369 29.98 -12.61 16.10
CA GLY A 369 31.40 -12.29 16.19
C GLY A 369 31.69 -10.81 16.05
N GLN A 370 31.18 -10.00 16.98
CA GLN A 370 31.83 -8.77 17.47
C GLN A 370 31.03 -8.25 18.67
N LYS A 371 31.30 -8.84 19.83
CA LYS A 371 31.19 -8.19 21.14
C LYS A 371 32.56 -8.24 21.78
#